data_AF-A0A0D2QZI4-F1
#
_entry.id   AF-A0A0D2QZI4-F1
#
_cell.length_a   1.000
_cell.length_b   1.000
_cell.length_c   1.000
_cell.angle_alpha   90.00
_cell.angle_beta   90.00
_cell.angle_gamma   90.00
#
_symmetry.space_group_name_H-M   'P 1'
#
loop_
_entity.id
_entity.type
_entity.pdbx_description
1 polymer ?
#
loop_
_entity_poly.entity_id
_entity_poly.type
_entity_poly.pdbx_seq_one_letter_code
_entity_poly.pdbx_strand_id
1 'polypeptide(L)'
;IFGRMPLKSCYRDSVKRSLLSWTKRYKIINGIAKGLLYLHEDSQYRIIHRDLKTANILLDEEMNPKISDFGMAKLFTVDQTRADTSKVVGT
;
A
#
# COMPACT_ATOMS: atom_id res chain seq x y z
N ILE A 1 10.87 17.38 -2.64
CA ILE A 1 11.89 16.31 -2.58
C ILE A 1 11.17 15.00 -2.87
N PHE A 2 11.09 14.64 -4.15
CA PHE A 2 10.82 13.32 -4.74
C PHE A 2 10.54 13.60 -6.22
N GLY A 3 11.54 13.26 -7.05
CA GLY A 3 11.58 13.55 -8.47
C GLY A 3 10.44 12.89 -9.24
N ARG A 4 10.03 13.58 -10.29
CA ARG A 4 8.94 13.24 -11.21
C ARG A 4 9.25 11.95 -11.96
N MET A 5 8.48 10.88 -11.71
CA MET A 5 8.12 9.89 -12.72
C MET A 5 6.79 9.23 -12.34
N PRO A 6 5.86 9.02 -13.31
CA PRO A 6 4.52 8.57 -13.00
C PRO A 6 4.56 7.09 -12.63
N LEU A 7 4.32 6.81 -11.36
CA LEU A 7 4.01 5.48 -10.87
C LEU A 7 2.78 4.95 -11.63
N LYS A 8 2.95 3.89 -12.43
CA LYS A 8 1.87 3.28 -13.23
C LYS A 8 1.41 1.98 -12.58
N SER A 9 0.11 1.84 -12.36
CA SER A 9 -0.48 0.56 -11.94
C SER A 9 -0.20 -0.50 -13.01
N CYS A 10 0.58 -1.52 -12.66
CA CYS A 10 0.97 -2.61 -13.56
C CYS A 10 -0.24 -3.41 -14.08
N TYR A 11 -1.36 -3.37 -13.36
CA TYR A 11 -2.55 -4.13 -13.71
C TYR A 11 -3.35 -3.53 -14.87
N ARG A 12 -3.17 -2.23 -15.17
CA ARG A 12 -3.87 -1.57 -16.30
C ARG A 12 -3.21 -1.83 -17.65
N ASP A 13 -1.95 -2.24 -17.67
CA ASP A 13 -1.15 -2.39 -18.90
C ASP A 13 -1.12 -3.88 -19.31
N SER A 14 -1.83 -4.23 -20.40
CA SER A 14 -1.99 -5.64 -20.86
C SER A 14 -0.66 -6.31 -21.20
N VAL A 15 0.31 -5.53 -21.70
CA VAL A 15 1.67 -6.00 -22.02
C VAL A 15 2.47 -6.27 -20.75
N LYS A 16 2.29 -5.46 -19.70
CA LYS A 16 2.97 -5.72 -18.41
C LYS A 16 2.36 -6.90 -17.65
N ARG A 17 1.05 -7.17 -17.83
CA ARG A 17 0.39 -8.34 -17.24
C ARG A 17 0.95 -9.67 -17.73
N SER A 18 1.30 -9.79 -19.01
CA SER A 18 1.93 -11.01 -19.56
C SER A 18 3.38 -11.21 -19.09
N LEU A 19 4.07 -10.14 -18.66
CA LEU A 19 5.43 -10.18 -18.12
C LEU A 19 5.51 -10.58 -16.63
N LEU A 20 4.37 -10.71 -15.95
CA LEU A 20 4.26 -11.10 -14.54
C LEU A 20 4.23 -12.62 -14.39
N SER A 21 5.41 -13.26 -14.44
CA SER A 21 5.57 -14.64 -13.99
C SER A 21 5.11 -14.81 -12.54
N TRP A 22 4.74 -16.04 -12.14
CA TRP A 22 4.33 -16.32 -10.77
C TRP A 22 5.37 -15.86 -9.74
N THR A 23 6.65 -16.08 -10.04
CA THR A 23 7.77 -15.61 -9.20
C THR A 23 7.75 -14.09 -8.99
N LYS A 24 7.46 -13.30 -10.04
CA LYS A 24 7.35 -11.84 -9.91
C LYS A 24 6.12 -11.44 -9.10
N ARG A 25 4.98 -12.12 -9.30
CA ARG A 25 3.76 -11.89 -8.51
C ARG A 25 4.01 -12.17 -7.03
N TYR A 26 4.70 -13.26 -6.71
CA TYR A 26 5.07 -13.58 -5.33
C TYR A 26 5.97 -12.51 -4.71
N LYS A 27 6.98 -12.02 -5.46
CA LYS A 27 7.82 -10.90 -5.00
C LYS A 27 7.00 -9.64 -4.68
N ILE A 28 6.05 -9.30 -5.55
CA ILE A 28 5.14 -8.17 -5.36
C ILE A 28 4.27 -8.38 -4.11
N ILE A 29 3.63 -9.55 -3.96
CA ILE A 29 2.79 -9.85 -2.79
C ILE A 29 3.60 -9.76 -1.49
N ASN A 30 4.80 -10.33 -1.48
CA ASN A 30 5.70 -10.28 -0.32
C ASN A 30 6.10 -8.83 0.01
N GLY A 31 6.40 -8.01 -0.99
CA GLY A 31 6.71 -6.59 -0.78
C GLY A 31 5.52 -5.80 -0.23
N ILE A 32 4.29 -6.07 -0.69
CA ILE A 32 3.07 -5.47 -0.15
C ILE A 32 2.90 -5.86 1.32
N ALA A 33 3.05 -7.15 1.66
CA ALA A 33 2.94 -7.64 3.03
C ALA A 33 3.96 -6.99 3.97
N LYS A 34 5.22 -6.84 3.51
CA LYS A 34 6.26 -6.12 4.26
C LYS A 34 5.91 -4.64 4.46
N GLY A 35 5.39 -3.99 3.42
CA GLY A 35 4.94 -2.59 3.52
C GLY A 35 3.80 -2.42 4.54
N LEU A 36 2.84 -3.36 4.56
CA LEU A 36 1.76 -3.35 5.55
C LEU A 36 2.25 -3.61 6.98
N LEU A 37 3.14 -4.59 7.16
CA LEU A 37 3.76 -4.86 8.46
C LEU A 37 4.47 -3.60 8.98
N TYR A 38 5.25 -2.95 8.11
CA TYR A 38 5.92 -1.70 8.46
C TYR A 38 4.93 -0.63 8.92
N LEU A 39 3.86 -0.40 8.16
CA LEU A 39 2.83 0.58 8.51
C LEU A 39 2.10 0.25 9.83
N HIS A 40 1.93 -1.04 10.15
CA HIS A 40 1.13 -1.46 11.30
C HIS A 40 1.94 -1.56 12.60
N GLU A 41 3.21 -1.94 12.51
CA GLU A 41 4.01 -2.38 13.65
C GLU A 41 5.38 -1.70 13.72
N ASP A 42 6.13 -1.59 12.61
CA ASP A 42 7.52 -1.13 12.65
C ASP A 42 7.68 0.40 12.50
N SER A 43 6.65 1.12 12.05
CA SER A 43 6.69 2.58 11.97
C SER A 43 6.48 3.24 13.32
N GLN A 44 7.01 4.46 13.48
CA GLN A 44 6.88 5.27 14.70
C GLN A 44 5.42 5.43 15.17
N TYR A 45 4.48 5.39 14.22
CA TYR A 45 3.05 5.41 14.45
C TYR A 45 2.42 4.21 13.76
N ARG A 46 1.37 3.64 14.36
CA ARG A 46 0.55 2.63 13.67
C ARG A 46 -0.35 3.33 12.65
N ILE A 47 -0.16 3.02 11.38
CA ILE A 47 -0.90 3.56 10.24
C ILE A 47 -1.84 2.47 9.69
N ILE A 48 -3.15 2.67 9.79
CA ILE A 48 -4.14 1.78 9.16
C ILE A 48 -4.58 2.41 7.84
N HIS A 49 -4.28 1.76 6.71
CA HIS A 49 -4.53 2.31 5.37
C HIS A 49 -6.03 2.47 5.02
N ARG A 50 -6.87 1.52 5.43
CA ARG A 50 -8.34 1.43 5.21
C ARG A 50 -8.86 1.37 3.77
N ASP A 51 -8.08 1.73 2.76
CA ASP A 51 -8.45 1.59 1.32
C ASP A 51 -7.37 0.85 0.52
N LEU A 52 -6.98 -0.35 0.98
CA LEU A 52 -5.99 -1.16 0.28
C LEU A 52 -6.65 -1.91 -0.89
N LYS A 53 -6.25 -1.56 -2.11
CA LYS A 53 -6.71 -2.18 -3.36
C LYS A 53 -5.60 -2.19 -4.40
N THR A 54 -5.73 -3.03 -5.42
CA THR A 54 -4.73 -3.15 -6.50
C THR A 54 -4.47 -1.83 -7.23
N ALA A 55 -5.47 -0.95 -7.33
CA ALA A 55 -5.32 0.39 -7.90
C ALA A 55 -4.39 1.30 -7.08
N ASN A 56 -4.25 1.03 -5.77
CA ASN A 56 -3.43 1.75 -4.81
C ASN A 56 -2.06 1.08 -4.60
N ILE A 57 -1.76 0.01 -5.35
CA ILE A 57 -0.42 -0.58 -5.43
C ILE A 57 0.27 -0.09 -6.70
N LEU A 58 1.36 0.63 -6.50
CA LEU A 58 2.19 1.17 -7.55
C LEU A 58 3.45 0.32 -7.67
N LEU A 59 3.92 0.08 -8.88
CA LEU A 59 5.22 -0.57 -9.10
C LEU A 59 6.22 0.48 -9.60
N ASP A 60 7.43 0.44 -9.07
CA ASP A 60 8.55 1.18 -9.64
C ASP A 60 9.22 0.41 -10.79
N GLU A 61 10.31 0.96 -11.31
CA GLU A 61 11.04 0.43 -12.48
C GLU A 61 11.65 -0.95 -12.23
N GLU A 62 11.92 -1.27 -10.96
CA GLU A 62 12.48 -2.55 -10.52
C GLU A 62 11.39 -3.58 -10.17
N MET A 63 10.11 -3.25 -10.42
CA MET A 63 8.95 -4.05 -10.06
C MET A 63 8.74 -4.21 -8.54
N ASN A 64 9.27 -3.28 -7.74
CA ASN A 64 9.00 -3.25 -6.30
C ASN A 64 7.66 -2.56 -6.04
N PRO A 65 6.81 -3.13 -5.17
CA PRO A 65 5.53 -2.53 -4.81
C PRO A 65 5.69 -1.34 -3.86
N LYS A 66 4.85 -0.32 -4.07
CA LYS A 66 4.68 0.84 -3.20
C LYS A 66 3.20 1.02 -2.91
N ILE A 67 2.86 1.08 -1.63
CA ILE A 67 1.50 1.39 -1.16
C ILE A 67 1.28 2.89 -1.35
N SER A 68 0.12 3.28 -1.87
CA SER A 68 -0.21 4.67 -2.20
C SER A 68 -1.65 4.99 -1.82
N ASP A 69 -2.01 6.28 -1.90
CA ASP A 69 -3.34 6.80 -1.57
C ASP A 69 -3.75 6.57 -0.10
N PHE A 70 -3.05 7.29 0.78
CA PHE A 70 -3.32 7.33 2.21
C PHE A 70 -4.46 8.31 2.57
N GLY A 71 -5.30 8.74 1.61
CA GLY A 71 -6.38 9.70 1.86
C GLY A 71 -7.39 9.23 2.91
N MET A 72 -7.53 7.90 3.03
CA MET A 72 -8.37 7.24 4.04
C MET A 72 -7.55 6.68 5.21
N ALA A 73 -6.25 6.94 5.32
CA ALA A 73 -5.44 6.35 6.38
C ALA A 73 -5.75 6.96 7.77
N LYS A 74 -5.45 6.21 8.83
CA LYS A 74 -5.53 6.67 10.22
C LYS A 74 -4.23 6.40 10.96
N LEU A 75 -3.79 7.40 11.73
CA LEU A 75 -2.58 7.36 12.54
C LEU A 75 -2.97 7.12 14.00
N PHE A 76 -2.31 6.16 14.65
CA PHE A 76 -2.48 5.85 16.06
C PHE A 76 -1.10 5.92 16.73
N THR A 77 -1.02 6.53 17.90
CA THR A 77 0.17 6.38 18.75
C THR A 77 0.19 4.95 19.31
N VAL A 78 1.38 4.40 19.51
CA VAL A 78 1.58 2.99 19.93
C VAL A 78 0.83 2.68 21.25
N ASP A 79 0.60 3.69 22.08
CA ASP A 79 -0.12 3.58 23.36
C ASP A 79 -1.65 3.70 23.26
N GLN A 80 -2.20 4.07 22.10
CA GLN A 80 -3.66 4.12 21.87
C GLN A 80 -4.16 2.76 21.37
N THR A 81 -4.16 1.76 22.26
CA THR A 81 -4.83 0.47 22.02
C THR A 81 -6.37 0.57 22.05
N ARG A 82 -6.91 1.75 22.40
CA ARG A 82 -8.34 2.08 22.40
C ARG A 82 -8.56 3.51 21.92
N ALA A 83 -8.71 3.71 20.61
CA ALA A 83 -9.16 4.99 20.05
C ALA A 83 -10.47 4.76 19.29
N ASP A 84 -11.56 5.18 19.94
CA ASP A 84 -12.87 5.59 19.42
C ASP A 84 -13.21 5.19 17.98
N THR A 85 -13.98 4.11 17.83
CA THR A 85 -14.69 3.77 16.58
C THR A 85 -15.96 4.59 16.37
N SER A 86 -16.10 5.76 17.03
CA SER A 86 -17.27 6.63 16.95
C SER A 86 -17.20 7.62 15.76
N LYS A 87 -17.06 7.09 14.54
CA LYS A 87 -17.60 7.79 13.36
C LYS A 87 -17.84 6.80 12.23
N VAL A 88 -19.03 6.20 12.26
CA VAL A 88 -19.66 5.60 11.09
C VAL A 88 -19.84 6.73 10.07
N VAL A 89 -19.04 6.73 9.00
CA VAL A 89 -19.31 7.54 7.82
C VAL A 89 -19.92 6.59 6.80
N GLY A 90 -21.24 6.60 6.73
CA GLY A 90 -21.99 6.00 5.65
C GLY A 90 -22.25 7.03 4.54
N THR A 91 -22.41 6.54 3.33
CA THR A 91 -23.37 7.06 2.36
C THR A 91 -23.97 5.87 1.64
#